data_AF-A0A0S8AZS8-F1
#
_entry.id   AF-A0A0S8AZS8-F1
#
_cell.length_a   1.000
_cell.length_b   1.000
_cell.length_c   1.000
_cell.angle_alpha   90.00
_cell.angle_beta   90.00
_cell.angle_gamma   90.00
#
_symmetry.space_group_name_H-M   'P 1'
#
loop_
_entity.id
_entity.type
_entity.pdbx_description
1 polymer ?
#
loop_
_entity_poly.entity_id
_entity_poly.type
_entity_poly.pdbx_seq_one_letter_code
_entity_poly.pdbx_strand_id
1 'polypeptide(L)'
;MKTGLITESWNALGAGQRAFVEAFYQRFFERYPDYRPLFPLELNPRHLEKMVQTIALMADQSQDRGRIAPHMHTLGQAHKAYDLSARDFDNFKRTFVEVLGERLGRQWSAEAEKAWNDAFDAVLVPLMREGLERPR
;
A
#
# COMPACT_ATOMS: atom_id res chain seq x y z
N MET A 1 -6.01 -3.78 16.25
CA MET A 1 -5.93 -2.85 15.10
C MET A 1 -7.25 -2.11 14.95
N LYS A 2 -7.25 -0.77 14.85
CA LYS A 2 -8.46 0.06 14.68
C LYS A 2 -8.86 0.15 13.20
N THR A 3 -9.36 -0.93 12.61
CA THR A 3 -9.58 -0.98 11.14
C THR A 3 -10.64 -0.03 10.61
N GLY A 4 -11.62 0.36 11.42
CA GLY A 4 -12.59 1.39 11.03
C GLY A 4 -11.90 2.69 10.58
N LEU A 5 -10.78 3.06 11.21
CA LEU A 5 -10.01 4.25 10.82
C LEU A 5 -9.31 4.09 9.48
N ILE A 6 -8.94 2.87 9.08
CA ILE A 6 -8.31 2.60 7.79
C ILE A 6 -9.35 2.80 6.69
N THR A 7 -10.53 2.20 6.84
CA THR A 7 -11.63 2.35 5.89
C THR A 7 -12.11 3.80 5.82
N GLU A 8 -12.28 4.47 6.97
CA GLU A 8 -12.71 5.86 7.05
C GLU A 8 -11.73 6.81 6.35
N SER A 9 -10.44 6.73 6.68
CA SER A 9 -9.41 7.58 6.07
C SER A 9 -9.21 7.30 4.58
N TRP A 10 -9.29 6.03 4.15
CA TRP A 10 -9.25 5.70 2.72
C TRP A 10 -10.46 6.27 1.95
N ASN A 11 -11.64 6.20 2.54
CA ASN A 11 -12.87 6.72 1.94
C ASN A 11 -12.92 8.25 1.95
N ALA A 12 -12.29 8.90 2.93
CA ALA A 12 -12.21 10.35 3.02
C ALA A 12 -11.47 10.99 1.82
N LEU A 13 -10.58 10.23 1.16
CA LEU A 13 -9.98 10.66 -0.11
C LEU A 13 -11.00 10.82 -1.24
N GLY A 14 -12.11 10.05 -1.23
CA GLY A 14 -13.16 10.08 -2.25
C GLY A 14 -12.61 9.95 -3.68
N ALA A 15 -13.00 10.89 -4.56
CA ALA A 15 -12.49 10.95 -5.93
C ALA A 15 -10.97 11.25 -6.04
N GLY A 16 -10.32 11.62 -4.92
CA GLY A 16 -8.90 11.92 -4.82
C GLY A 16 -7.99 10.71 -4.65
N GLN A 17 -8.51 9.48 -4.54
CA GLN A 17 -7.70 8.27 -4.33
C GLN A 17 -6.62 8.07 -5.42
N ARG A 18 -6.97 8.29 -6.69
CA ARG A 18 -6.01 8.20 -7.80
C ARG A 18 -4.90 9.25 -7.70
N ALA A 19 -5.28 10.49 -7.39
CA ALA A 19 -4.33 11.60 -7.23
C ALA A 19 -3.42 11.40 -6.01
N PHE A 20 -3.93 10.79 -4.95
CA PHE A 20 -3.13 10.34 -3.81
C PHE A 20 -2.08 9.30 -4.24
N VAL A 21 -2.49 8.25 -4.97
CA VAL A 21 -1.56 7.20 -5.43
C VAL A 21 -0.46 7.76 -6.35
N GLU A 22 -0.82 8.70 -7.22
CA GLU A 22 0.16 9.39 -8.07
C GLU A 22 1.18 10.18 -7.23
N ALA A 23 0.71 10.95 -6.26
CA ALA A 23 1.57 11.72 -5.36
C ALA A 23 2.45 10.83 -4.48
N PHE A 24 1.91 9.68 -4.06
CA PHE A 24 2.67 8.66 -3.36
C PHE A 24 3.84 8.16 -4.20
N TYR A 25 3.61 7.75 -5.45
CA TYR A 25 4.69 7.28 -6.32
C TYR A 25 5.70 8.38 -6.64
N GLN A 26 5.26 9.62 -6.85
CA GLN A 26 6.15 10.75 -7.02
C GLN A 26 7.09 10.91 -5.81
N ARG A 27 6.54 10.96 -4.58
CA ARG A 27 7.35 11.04 -3.34
C ARG A 27 8.25 9.83 -3.16
N PHE A 28 7.76 8.63 -3.49
CA PHE A 28 8.51 7.39 -3.35
C PHE A 28 9.74 7.38 -4.26
N PHE A 29 9.61 7.78 -5.53
CA PHE A 29 10.73 7.84 -6.46
C PHE A 29 11.67 9.02 -6.21
N GLU A 30 11.16 10.14 -5.69
CA GLU A 30 11.99 11.26 -5.25
C GLU A 30 12.92 10.83 -4.09
N ARG A 31 12.38 10.11 -3.10
CA ARG A 31 13.13 9.67 -1.92
C ARG A 31 14.04 8.47 -2.21
N TYR A 32 13.60 7.59 -3.11
CA TYR A 32 14.28 6.34 -3.44
C TYR A 32 14.36 6.16 -4.97
N PRO A 33 15.24 6.94 -5.64
CA PRO A 33 15.34 6.95 -7.10
C PRO A 33 15.72 5.58 -7.68
N ASP A 34 16.40 4.74 -6.91
CA ASP A 34 16.82 3.39 -7.32
C ASP A 34 15.65 2.44 -7.59
N TYR A 35 14.43 2.73 -7.09
CA TYR A 35 13.25 1.93 -7.44
C TYR A 35 12.69 2.29 -8.82
N ARG A 36 12.97 3.49 -9.35
CA ARG A 36 12.36 3.98 -10.59
C ARG A 36 12.56 3.02 -11.78
N PRO A 37 13.74 2.40 -12.00
CA PRO A 37 13.95 1.45 -13.08
C PRO A 37 13.11 0.15 -12.98
N LEU A 38 12.54 -0.15 -11.80
CA LEU A 38 11.67 -1.32 -11.59
C LEU A 38 10.24 -1.10 -12.11
N PHE A 39 9.89 0.14 -12.46
CA PHE A 39 8.57 0.53 -12.93
C PHE A 39 8.60 0.96 -14.40
N PRO A 40 7.49 0.86 -15.13
CA PRO A 40 7.36 1.39 -16.49
C PRO A 40 7.79 2.86 -16.60
N LEU A 41 8.21 3.29 -17.80
CA LEU A 41 8.57 4.69 -18.05
C LEU A 41 7.43 5.67 -17.72
N GLU A 42 6.18 5.21 -17.81
CA GLU A 42 5.02 5.96 -17.35
C GLU A 42 4.07 5.08 -16.54
N LEU A 43 3.69 5.54 -15.35
CA LEU A 43 2.61 4.94 -14.57
C LEU A 43 1.26 5.36 -15.17
N ASN A 44 0.85 4.67 -16.23
CA ASN A 44 -0.46 4.91 -16.84
C ASN A 44 -1.64 4.70 -15.86
N PRO A 45 -2.86 5.14 -16.21
CA PRO A 45 -4.02 5.05 -15.33
C PRO A 45 -4.33 3.63 -14.82
N ARG A 46 -4.02 2.59 -15.60
CA ARG A 46 -4.25 1.20 -15.19
C ARG A 46 -3.31 0.76 -14.06
N HIS A 47 -2.07 1.26 -14.04
CA HIS A 47 -1.14 0.98 -12.94
C HIS A 47 -1.61 1.62 -11.63
N LEU A 48 -2.04 2.87 -11.69
CA LEU A 48 -2.57 3.60 -10.53
C LEU A 48 -3.85 2.94 -10.01
N GLU A 49 -4.75 2.54 -10.92
CA GLU A 49 -6.00 1.87 -10.59
C GLU A 49 -5.77 0.54 -9.85
N LYS A 50 -4.81 -0.27 -10.29
CA LYS A 50 -4.44 -1.52 -9.59
C LYS A 50 -4.00 -1.26 -8.15
N MET A 51 -3.23 -0.19 -7.94
CA MET A 51 -2.78 0.19 -6.61
C MET A 51 -3.96 0.68 -5.74
N VAL A 52 -4.84 1.52 -6.29
CA VAL A 52 -6.08 1.96 -5.60
C VAL A 52 -6.92 0.75 -5.17
N GLN A 53 -7.16 -0.20 -6.07
CA GLN A 53 -7.95 -1.40 -5.78
C GLN A 53 -7.31 -2.29 -4.71
N THR A 54 -5.99 -2.44 -4.76
CA THR A 54 -5.22 -3.23 -3.76
C THR A 54 -5.37 -2.62 -2.37
N ILE A 55 -5.23 -1.30 -2.25
CA ILE A 55 -5.39 -0.60 -0.97
C ILE A 55 -6.84 -0.59 -0.51
N ALA A 56 -7.80 -0.41 -1.42
CA ALA A 56 -9.23 -0.49 -1.08
C ALA A 56 -9.59 -1.86 -0.50
N LEU A 57 -9.07 -2.94 -1.10
CA LEU A 57 -9.26 -4.29 -0.58
C LEU A 57 -8.66 -4.45 0.82
N MET A 58 -7.46 -3.92 1.06
CA MET A 58 -6.87 -3.92 2.40
C MET A 58 -7.71 -3.10 3.39
N ALA A 59 -8.16 -1.91 3.01
CA ALA A 59 -8.98 -1.06 3.86
C ALA A 59 -10.31 -1.73 4.22
N ASP A 60 -10.93 -2.47 3.30
CA ASP A 60 -12.19 -3.20 3.51
C ASP A 60 -12.01 -4.53 4.27
N GLN A 61 -10.94 -5.27 3.99
CA GLN A 61 -10.78 -6.66 4.44
C GLN A 61 -9.63 -6.89 5.42
N SER A 62 -9.01 -5.84 5.96
CA SER A 62 -7.90 -5.98 6.91
C SER A 62 -8.22 -6.78 8.19
N GLN A 63 -9.51 -6.95 8.53
CA GLN A 63 -9.94 -7.83 9.64
C GLN A 63 -10.10 -9.31 9.25
N ASP A 64 -10.25 -9.60 7.95
CA ASP A 64 -10.45 -10.96 7.46
C ASP A 64 -9.25 -11.38 6.61
N ARG A 65 -8.23 -11.87 7.32
CA ARG A 65 -7.00 -12.40 6.70
C ARG A 65 -7.32 -13.48 5.67
N GLY A 66 -8.34 -14.30 5.89
CA GLY A 66 -8.72 -15.39 4.99
C GLY A 66 -9.21 -14.88 3.64
N ARG A 67 -9.96 -13.77 3.62
CA ARG A 67 -10.49 -13.17 2.39
C ARG A 67 -9.44 -12.41 1.58
N ILE A 68 -8.53 -11.70 2.25
CA ILE A 68 -7.51 -10.90 1.57
C ILE A 68 -6.28 -11.72 1.14
N ALA A 69 -5.99 -12.83 1.83
CA ALA A 69 -4.80 -13.65 1.59
C ALA A 69 -4.62 -14.11 0.13
N PRO A 70 -5.63 -14.68 -0.56
CA PRO A 70 -5.46 -15.15 -1.94
C PRO A 70 -5.00 -14.04 -2.91
N HIS A 71 -5.53 -12.83 -2.74
CA HIS A 71 -5.15 -11.69 -3.55
C HIS A 71 -3.71 -11.25 -3.24
N MET A 72 -3.35 -11.12 -1.95
CA MET A 72 -2.00 -10.76 -1.53
C MET A 72 -0.96 -11.80 -1.93
N HIS A 73 -1.27 -13.10 -1.88
CA HIS A 73 -0.36 -14.14 -2.34
C HIS A 73 -0.09 -14.03 -3.83
N THR A 74 -1.12 -13.75 -4.63
CA THR A 74 -0.98 -13.53 -6.08
C THR A 74 -0.10 -12.31 -6.36
N LEU A 75 -0.31 -11.22 -5.61
CA LEU A 75 0.54 -10.04 -5.69
C LEU A 75 1.98 -10.37 -5.29
N GLY A 76 2.21 -11.05 -4.18
CA GLY A 76 3.54 -11.45 -3.74
C GLY A 76 4.27 -12.29 -4.79
N GLN A 77 3.58 -13.24 -5.43
CA GLN A 77 4.16 -14.02 -6.53
C GLN A 77 4.59 -13.14 -7.73
N ALA A 78 3.77 -12.14 -8.08
CA ALA A 78 4.11 -11.17 -9.12
C ALA A 78 5.30 -10.26 -8.74
N HIS A 79 5.59 -10.12 -7.43
CA HIS A 79 6.69 -9.32 -6.92
C HIS A 79 8.00 -10.11 -6.70
N LYS A 80 8.01 -11.43 -6.92
CA LYS A 80 9.22 -12.27 -6.76
C LYS A 80 10.42 -11.78 -7.56
N ALA A 81 10.19 -11.20 -8.74
CA ALA A 81 11.27 -10.73 -9.61
C ALA A 81 12.05 -9.53 -9.03
N TYR A 82 11.51 -8.87 -8.00
CA TYR A 82 12.10 -7.65 -7.42
C TYR A 82 12.91 -7.89 -6.14
N ASP A 83 12.98 -9.14 -5.66
CA ASP A 83 13.77 -9.54 -4.47
C ASP A 83 13.61 -8.58 -3.27
N LEU A 84 12.36 -8.32 -2.90
CA LEU A 84 12.01 -7.30 -1.91
C LEU A 84 12.53 -7.68 -0.51
N SER A 85 13.40 -6.83 0.04
CA SER A 85 13.88 -6.89 1.41
C SER A 85 12.87 -6.30 2.41
N ALA A 86 13.08 -6.55 3.70
CA ALA A 86 12.28 -5.90 4.75
C ALA A 86 12.37 -4.36 4.70
N ARG A 87 13.51 -3.82 4.27
CA ARG A 87 13.71 -2.37 4.12
C ARG A 87 12.85 -1.80 2.98
N ASP A 88 12.65 -2.56 1.91
CA ASP A 88 11.82 -2.10 0.78
C ASP A 88 10.35 -1.95 1.20
N PHE A 89 9.82 -2.89 1.98
CA PHE A 89 8.49 -2.78 2.56
C PHE A 89 8.36 -1.59 3.52
N ASP A 90 9.37 -1.33 4.37
CA ASP A 90 9.35 -0.19 5.30
C ASP A 90 9.44 1.16 4.56
N ASN A 91 10.28 1.25 3.53
CA ASN A 91 10.40 2.43 2.66
C ASN A 91 9.06 2.78 1.99
N PHE A 92 8.37 1.74 1.48
CA PHE A 92 7.05 1.87 0.88
C PHE A 92 6.01 2.32 1.91
N LYS A 93 5.91 1.60 3.04
CA LYS A 93 4.96 1.88 4.13
C LYS A 93 5.09 3.31 4.64
N ARG A 94 6.30 3.74 5.00
CA ARG A 94 6.53 5.07 5.57
C ARG A 94 6.10 6.18 4.61
N THR A 95 6.53 6.07 3.35
CA THR A 95 6.16 7.05 2.32
C THR A 95 4.65 7.08 2.08
N PHE A 96 4.01 5.92 2.04
CA PHE A 96 2.57 5.80 1.85
C PHE A 96 1.78 6.50 2.96
N VAL A 97 2.12 6.18 4.22
CA VAL A 97 1.42 6.72 5.40
C VAL A 97 1.66 8.22 5.55
N GLU A 98 2.88 8.69 5.29
CA GLU A 98 3.23 10.12 5.29
C GLU A 98 2.39 10.90 4.26
N VAL A 99 2.36 10.45 3.01
CA VAL A 99 1.60 11.12 1.95
C VAL A 99 0.10 11.06 2.22
N LEU A 100 -0.39 9.99 2.85
CA LEU A 100 -1.81 9.86 3.20
C LEU A 100 -2.19 10.89 4.27
N GLY A 101 -1.35 11.05 5.28
CA GLY A 101 -1.53 12.08 6.31
C GLY A 101 -1.49 13.50 5.75
N GLU A 102 -0.54 13.79 4.85
CA GLU A 102 -0.48 15.08 4.15
C GLU A 102 -1.76 15.37 3.35
N ARG A 103 -2.31 14.36 2.66
CA ARG A 103 -3.53 14.52 1.85
C ARG A 103 -4.79 14.73 2.68
N LEU A 104 -4.90 14.05 3.83
CA LEU A 104 -6.06 14.16 4.71
C LEU A 104 -5.98 15.37 5.66
N GLY A 105 -4.78 15.89 5.90
CA GLY A 105 -4.56 17.13 6.64
C GLY A 105 -5.26 17.11 8.00
N ARG A 106 -6.24 18.00 8.20
CA ARG A 106 -6.99 18.11 9.47
C ARG A 106 -7.83 16.87 9.81
N GLN A 107 -8.12 16.01 8.83
CA GLN A 107 -8.84 14.75 9.05
C GLN A 107 -7.90 13.60 9.47
N TRP A 108 -6.58 13.82 9.41
CA TRP A 108 -5.60 12.84 9.83
C TRP A 108 -5.36 12.88 11.34
N SER A 109 -5.25 11.72 11.97
CA SER A 109 -5.00 11.56 13.41
C SER A 109 -3.87 10.56 13.67
N ALA A 110 -3.27 10.66 14.87
CA ALA A 110 -2.25 9.72 15.31
C ALA A 110 -2.79 8.28 15.39
N GLU A 111 -4.08 8.12 15.71
CA GLU A 111 -4.76 6.83 15.70
C GLU A 111 -4.92 6.26 14.29
N ALA A 112 -5.21 7.10 13.29
CA ALA A 112 -5.26 6.68 11.89
C ALA A 112 -3.87 6.24 11.42
N GLU A 113 -2.84 7.04 11.69
CA GLU A 113 -1.45 6.69 11.39
C GLU A 113 -1.04 5.35 11.99
N LYS A 114 -1.34 5.15 13.28
CA LYS A 114 -1.08 3.87 13.94
C LYS A 114 -1.85 2.72 13.28
N ALA A 115 -3.13 2.93 12.96
CA ALA A 115 -3.96 1.90 12.34
C ALA A 115 -3.42 1.45 10.97
N TRP A 116 -2.94 2.39 10.14
CA TRP A 116 -2.32 2.07 8.87
C TRP A 116 -1.00 1.32 9.04
N ASN A 117 -0.13 1.77 9.95
CA ASN A 117 1.12 1.05 10.23
C ASN A 117 0.84 -0.39 10.70
N ASP A 118 -0.10 -0.56 11.64
CA ASP A 118 -0.52 -1.87 12.13
C ASP A 118 -1.03 -2.76 10.97
N ALA A 119 -1.79 -2.22 10.00
CA ALA A 119 -2.29 -3.00 8.87
C ALA A 119 -1.21 -3.40 7.88
N PHE A 120 -0.25 -2.52 7.61
CA PHE A 120 0.91 -2.89 6.81
C PHE A 120 1.69 -4.02 7.48
N ASP A 121 2.01 -3.87 8.77
CA ASP A 121 2.91 -4.77 9.48
C ASP A 121 2.24 -6.11 9.83
N ALA A 122 0.94 -6.13 10.14
CA ALA A 122 0.24 -7.34 10.57
C ALA A 122 -0.47 -8.09 9.42
N VAL A 123 -0.77 -7.41 8.31
CA VAL A 123 -1.58 -7.99 7.21
C VAL A 123 -0.84 -7.94 5.89
N LEU A 124 -0.58 -6.74 5.35
CA LEU A 124 -0.06 -6.61 3.98
C LEU A 124 1.32 -7.24 3.82
N VAL A 125 2.28 -6.86 4.66
CA VAL A 125 3.67 -7.35 4.55
C VAL A 125 3.75 -8.86 4.76
N PRO A 126 3.15 -9.45 5.83
CA PRO A 126 3.17 -10.91 6.00
C PRO A 126 2.58 -11.66 4.81
N LEU A 127 1.42 -11.24 4.29
CA LEU A 127 0.78 -11.93 3.17
C LEU A 127 1.53 -11.75 1.85
N MET A 128 2.12 -10.59 1.61
CA MET A 128 3.00 -10.38 0.46
C MET A 128 4.22 -11.31 0.54
N ARG A 129 4.84 -11.44 1.71
CA ARG A 129 5.98 -12.35 1.94
C ARG A 129 5.61 -13.82 1.76
N GLU A 130 4.47 -14.25 2.28
CA GLU A 130 3.95 -15.59 1.99
C GLU A 130 3.79 -15.82 0.48
N GLY A 131 3.34 -14.81 -0.28
CA GLY A 131 3.28 -14.87 -1.74
C GLY A 131 4.64 -14.95 -2.42
N LEU A 132 5.65 -14.24 -1.90
CA LEU A 132 7.03 -14.28 -2.39
C LEU A 132 7.67 -15.67 -2.21
N GLU A 133 7.34 -16.36 -1.12
CA GLU A 133 7.91 -17.66 -0.74
C GLU A 133 7.20 -18.86 -1.40
N ARG A 134 5.97 -18.68 -1.91
CA ARG A 134 5.21 -19.77 -2.56
C ARG A 134 5.95 -20.31 -3.79
N PRO A 135 5.81 -21.58 -4.16
CA PRO A 135 6.29 -22.08 -5.47
C PRO A 135 5.51 -21.40 -6.63
N ARG A 136 6.11 -21.37 -7.82
CA ARG A 136 5.42 -20.94 -9.06
C ARG A 136 4.56 -22.07 -9.60
#